data_AF-A0A2N2G641-F1
#
_entry.id   AF-A0A2N2G641-F1
#
_cell.length_a   1.000
_cell.length_b   1.000
_cell.length_c   1.000
_cell.angle_alpha   90.00
_cell.angle_beta   90.00
_cell.angle_gamma   90.00
#
_symmetry.space_group_name_H-M   'P 1'
#
loop_
_entity.id
_entity.type
_entity.pdbx_description
1 polymer ?
#
loop_
_entity_poly.entity_id
_entity_poly.type
_entity_poly.pdbx_seq_one_letter_code
_entity_poly.pdbx_strand_id
1 'polypeptide(L)'
;LHSRHDRKRFHLLINSVQSKKEGQDVFANMRMVLERFLKITPLALGSMPQDKSVSMAIRQQKPFLLGAPDSKASLEIVAVAERIINL
;
A
#
# COMPACT_ATOMS: atom_id res chain seq x y z
N LEU A 1 27.84 6.73 -6.06
CA LEU A 1 26.63 6.84 -5.20
C LEU A 1 25.87 5.50 -5.23
N HIS A 2 26.38 4.48 -4.54
CA HIS A 2 25.73 3.17 -4.45
C HIS A 2 25.18 3.03 -3.02
N SER A 3 23.93 3.42 -2.82
CA SER A 3 23.29 3.32 -1.50
C SER A 3 22.13 2.33 -1.56
N ARG A 4 22.30 1.22 -0.84
CA ARG A 4 21.25 0.26 -0.39
C ARG A 4 20.54 -0.59 -1.46
N HIS A 5 21.28 -1.37 -2.25
CA HIS A 5 20.70 -2.34 -3.21
C HIS A 5 20.60 -3.79 -2.71
N ASP A 6 20.65 -4.05 -1.39
CA ASP A 6 20.65 -5.43 -0.87
C ASP A 6 19.37 -5.87 -0.14
N ARG A 7 18.30 -5.07 -0.17
CA ARG A 7 17.01 -5.50 0.37
C ARG A 7 16.27 -6.39 -0.64
N LYS A 8 16.53 -7.69 -0.57
CA LYS A 8 15.87 -8.71 -1.40
C LYS A 8 14.46 -9.10 -0.95
N ARG A 9 14.00 -8.59 0.20
CA ARG A 9 12.67 -8.86 0.75
C ARG A 9 12.07 -7.56 1.27
N PHE A 10 10.89 -7.21 0.75
CA PHE A 10 10.11 -6.06 1.22
C PHE A 10 8.62 -6.36 1.09
N HIS A 11 7.83 -5.68 1.91
CA HIS A 11 6.37 -5.70 1.83
C HIS A 11 5.90 -4.63 0.85
N LEU A 12 4.91 -4.96 0.03
CA LEU A 12 4.33 -4.06 -0.98
C LEU A 12 2.86 -3.81 -0.66
N LEU A 13 2.52 -2.52 -0.49
CA LEU A 13 1.16 -2.02 -0.34
C LEU A 13 0.76 -1.30 -1.62
N ILE A 14 -0.28 -1.77 -2.30
CA ILE A 14 -0.76 -1.13 -3.52
C ILE A 14 -1.69 0.02 -3.15
N ASN A 15 -1.34 1.25 -3.49
CA ASN A 15 -2.16 2.41 -3.15
C ASN A 15 -3.18 2.75 -4.25
N SER A 16 -4.31 3.34 -3.86
CA SER A 16 -5.33 3.92 -4.75
C SER A 16 -5.97 2.93 -5.74
N VAL A 17 -6.54 1.83 -5.22
CA VAL A 17 -7.27 0.85 -6.04
C VAL A 17 -8.79 1.08 -6.01
N GLN A 18 -9.48 0.85 -7.11
CA GLN A 18 -10.94 0.92 -7.21
C GLN A 18 -11.61 -0.34 -6.66
N SER A 19 -10.91 -1.46 -6.66
CA SER A 19 -11.40 -2.74 -6.12
C SER A 19 -10.29 -3.60 -5.54
N LYS A 20 -10.66 -4.58 -4.70
CA LYS A 20 -9.71 -5.58 -4.19
C LYS A 20 -9.07 -6.39 -5.32
N LYS A 21 -9.84 -6.70 -6.38
CA LYS A 21 -9.36 -7.45 -7.55
C LYS A 21 -8.27 -6.69 -8.29
N GLU A 22 -8.46 -5.38 -8.51
CA GLU A 22 -7.44 -4.52 -9.11
C GLU A 22 -6.15 -4.53 -8.27
N GLY A 23 -6.25 -4.41 -6.95
CA GLY A 23 -5.08 -4.48 -6.06
C GLY A 23 -4.32 -5.81 -6.17
N GLN A 24 -5.04 -6.93 -6.28
CA GLN A 24 -4.44 -8.25 -6.49
C GLN A 24 -3.74 -8.36 -7.85
N ASP A 25 -4.37 -7.86 -8.92
CA ASP A 25 -3.82 -7.89 -10.28
C ASP A 25 -2.55 -7.03 -10.40
N VAL A 26 -2.58 -5.83 -9.83
CA VAL A 26 -1.41 -4.94 -9.79
C VAL A 26 -0.27 -5.56 -8.99
N PHE A 27 -0.55 -6.17 -7.84
CA PHE A 27 0.47 -6.87 -7.06
C PHE A 27 1.08 -8.03 -7.85
N ALA A 28 0.27 -8.85 -8.52
CA ALA A 28 0.74 -9.99 -9.32
C ALA A 28 1.66 -9.53 -10.46
N ASN A 29 1.29 -8.47 -11.17
CA ASN A 29 2.11 -7.88 -12.23
C ASN A 29 3.45 -7.35 -11.68
N MET A 30 3.42 -6.60 -10.58
CA MET A 30 4.63 -6.08 -9.95
C MET A 30 5.55 -7.21 -9.47
N ARG A 31 4.98 -8.24 -8.83
CA ARG A 31 5.72 -9.42 -8.41
C ARG A 31 6.42 -10.09 -9.59
N MET A 32 5.71 -10.34 -10.69
CA MET A 32 6.28 -10.96 -11.90
C MET A 32 7.49 -10.17 -12.43
N VAL A 33 7.36 -8.85 -12.53
CA VAL A 33 8.44 -7.97 -13.03
C VAL A 33 9.64 -8.00 -12.08
N LEU A 34 9.41 -7.86 -10.77
CA LEU A 34 10.47 -7.87 -9.76
C LEU A 34 11.22 -9.21 -9.70
N GLU A 35 10.50 -10.33 -9.78
CA GLU A 35 11.10 -11.66 -9.78
C GLU A 35 11.91 -11.91 -11.06
N ARG A 36 11.39 -11.49 -12.22
CA ARG A 36 12.06 -11.69 -13.51
C ARG A 36 13.35 -10.90 -13.61
N PHE A 37 13.30 -9.60 -13.33
CA PHE A 37 14.39 -8.67 -13.63
C PHE A 37 15.31 -8.40 -12.45
N LEU A 38 14.79 -8.38 -11.22
CA LEU A 38 15.56 -7.99 -10.03
C LEU A 38 15.87 -9.16 -9.10
N LYS A 39 15.31 -10.35 -9.37
CA LYS A 39 15.41 -11.53 -8.48
C LYS A 39 14.94 -11.23 -7.05
N ILE A 40 13.90 -10.40 -6.94
CA ILE A 40 13.27 -10.02 -5.67
C ILE A 40 11.84 -10.55 -5.64
N THR A 41 11.48 -11.23 -4.56
CA THR A 41 10.10 -11.67 -4.29
C THR A 41 9.50 -10.74 -3.23
N PRO A 42 8.63 -9.78 -3.61
CA PRO A 42 7.91 -8.95 -2.66
C PRO A 42 6.84 -9.75 -1.91
N LEU A 43 6.54 -9.32 -0.69
CA LEU A 43 5.44 -9.85 0.13
C LEU A 43 4.24 -8.90 0.05
N ALA A 44 3.04 -9.44 -0.11
CA ALA A 44 1.84 -8.60 -0.15
C ALA A 44 1.50 -8.05 1.24
N LEU A 45 1.31 -6.74 1.35
CA LEU A 45 0.80 -6.10 2.58
C LEU A 45 -0.69 -5.76 2.50
N GLY A 46 -1.23 -5.68 1.28
CA GLY A 46 -2.61 -5.36 0.98
C GLY A 46 -2.73 -4.28 -0.09
N SER A 47 -3.88 -3.61 -0.11
CA SER A 47 -4.14 -2.50 -1.02
C SER A 47 -5.00 -1.42 -0.36
N MET A 48 -4.64 -0.16 -0.52
CA MET A 48 -5.43 0.99 -0.08
C MET A 48 -6.48 1.37 -1.14
N PRO A 49 -7.75 1.52 -0.76
CA PRO A 49 -8.79 1.94 -1.69
C PRO A 49 -8.60 3.39 -2.12
N GLN A 50 -9.03 3.71 -3.35
CA GLN A 50 -9.21 5.08 -3.78
C GLN A 50 -10.33 5.72 -2.94
N ASP A 51 -10.03 6.84 -2.28
CA ASP A 51 -10.94 7.49 -1.35
C ASP A 51 -10.79 9.02 -1.43
N LYS A 52 -11.92 9.73 -1.58
CA LYS A 52 -11.95 11.20 -1.65
C LYS A 52 -11.49 11.86 -0.35
N SER A 53 -11.62 11.17 0.79
CA SER A 53 -11.15 11.66 2.10
C SER A 53 -9.64 11.93 2.11
N VAL A 54 -8.85 11.19 1.33
CA VAL A 54 -7.40 11.43 1.20
C VAL A 54 -7.13 12.77 0.54
N SER A 55 -7.80 13.08 -0.58
CA SER A 55 -7.64 14.37 -1.26
C SER A 55 -8.15 15.54 -0.43
N MET A 56 -9.26 15.35 0.31
CA MET A 56 -9.78 16.37 1.23
C MET A 56 -8.81 16.62 2.39
N ALA A 57 -8.24 15.56 2.97
CA ALA A 57 -7.25 15.63 4.04
C ALA A 57 -6.00 16.43 3.64
N ILE A 58 -5.50 16.22 2.42
CA ILE A 58 -4.38 16.98 1.87
C ILE A 58 -4.71 18.48 1.83
N ARG A 59 -5.88 18.84 1.28
CA ARG A 59 -6.32 20.25 1.17
C ARG A 59 -6.52 20.92 2.53
N GLN A 60 -7.03 20.16 3.50
CA GLN A 60 -7.28 20.64 4.85
C GLN A 60 -6.02 20.62 5.73
N GLN A 61 -4.90 20.09 5.24
CA GLN A 61 -3.69 19.86 6.02
C GLN A 61 -3.94 19.06 7.31
N LYS A 62 -4.93 18.17 7.27
CA LYS A 62 -5.33 17.31 8.39
C LYS A 62 -5.30 15.86 7.93
N PRO A 63 -4.55 14.95 8.58
CA PRO A 63 -4.52 13.54 8.19
C PRO A 63 -5.92 12.94 8.06
N PHE A 64 -6.16 12.14 7.01
CA PHE A 64 -7.49 11.52 6.78
C PHE A 64 -7.92 10.62 7.94
N LEU A 65 -6.97 10.00 8.64
CA LEU A 65 -7.24 9.21 9.85
C LEU A 65 -7.89 10.04 10.98
N LEU A 66 -7.53 11.34 11.08
CA LEU A 66 -8.07 12.25 12.08
C LEU A 66 -9.28 13.05 11.56
N GLY A 67 -9.36 13.26 10.24
CA GLY A 67 -10.41 14.04 9.58
C GLY A 67 -11.64 13.23 9.18
N ALA A 68 -11.46 11.93 8.90
CA ALA A 68 -12.48 11.01 8.43
C ALA A 68 -12.15 9.57 8.90
N PRO A 69 -12.24 9.29 10.21
CA PRO A 69 -11.81 8.00 10.79
C PRO A 69 -12.56 6.78 10.24
N ASP A 70 -13.80 6.96 9.79
CA ASP A 70 -14.64 5.90 9.22
C ASP A 70 -14.53 5.78 7.69
N SER A 71 -13.63 6.54 7.05
CA SER A 71 -13.42 6.43 5.61
C SER A 71 -12.79 5.09 5.22
N LYS A 72 -12.97 4.67 3.97
CA LYS A 72 -12.40 3.40 3.49
C LYS A 72 -10.88 3.42 3.61
N ALA A 73 -10.24 4.55 3.34
CA ALA A 73 -8.80 4.71 3.52
C ALA A 73 -8.37 4.66 4.99
N SER A 74 -9.13 5.26 5.91
CA SER A 74 -8.83 5.20 7.36
C SER A 74 -8.97 3.79 7.91
N LEU A 75 -10.05 3.10 7.57
CA LEU A 75 -10.26 1.72 8.00
C LEU A 75 -9.17 0.78 7.45
N GLU A 76 -8.79 0.94 6.18
CA GLU A 76 -7.76 0.08 5.59
C GLU A 76 -6.35 0.41 6.11
N ILE A 77 -6.00 1.68 6.38
CA ILE A 77 -4.67 2.00 6.93
C ILE A 77 -4.50 1.43 8.34
N VAL A 78 -5.57 1.41 9.14
CA VAL A 78 -5.58 0.76 10.47
C VAL A 78 -5.39 -0.74 10.31
N ALA A 79 -6.14 -1.39 9.40
CA ALA A 79 -5.97 -2.82 9.14
C ALA A 79 -4.56 -3.17 8.62
N VAL A 80 -3.96 -2.31 7.79
CA VAL A 80 -2.55 -2.45 7.35
C VAL A 80 -1.60 -2.31 8.53
N ALA A 81 -1.81 -1.34 9.42
CA ALA A 81 -0.99 -1.17 10.61
C ALA A 81 -1.07 -2.40 11.54
N GLU A 82 -2.26 -2.96 11.75
CA GLU A 82 -2.45 -4.20 12.51
C GLU A 82 -1.70 -5.38 11.88
N ARG A 83 -1.73 -5.52 10.54
CA ARG A 83 -0.93 -6.54 9.85
C ARG A 83 0.56 -6.34 10.13
N ILE A 84 1.07 -5.10 10.06
CA ILE A 84 2.48 -4.78 10.32
C ILE A 84 2.88 -5.12 11.76
N ILE A 85 2.01 -4.82 12.73
CA ILE A 85 2.26 -5.13 14.15
C ILE A 85 2.38 -6.65 14.37
N ASN A 86 1.69 -7.45 13.56
CA ASN A 86 1.69 -8.92 13.62
C ASN A 86 2.68 -9.59 12.64
N LEU A 87 3.59 -8.84 12.01
CA LEU A 87 4.68 -9.38 11.17
C LEU A 87 5.84 -9.91 12.02
#